data_AF-A0A1S2NEH1-F1
#
_entry.id   AF-A0A1S2NEH1-F1
#
_cell.length_a   1.000
_cell.length_b   1.000
_cell.length_c   1.000
_cell.angle_alpha   90.00
_cell.angle_beta   90.00
_cell.angle_gamma   90.00
#
_symmetry.space_group_name_H-M   'P 1'
#
loop_
_entity.id
_entity.type
_entity.pdbx_description
1 polymer ?
#
loop_
_entity_poly.entity_id
_entity_poly.type
_entity_poly.pdbx_seq_one_letter_code
_entity_poly.pdbx_strand_id
1 'polypeptide(L)'
;MSAPHLIERLDVAFEFDAPDPALQDEQQLLRLVRESLLSVLDEVMDACDEPGAVLVLPSLALDLGMIERHALREQAPARLRALLEDALAAARQQARLAAAVPPARAMDMDVAGGDTPRLGSANDHALARLAAFLRSGRLGWDAPLGRGDLHVEWLDRLLDATPGELVRMLAGAVRQPDALLRLARQFPPRQLEAILELAAPGQARALLAWRAAAAAPDVAWTRVLGVALGAAAPAAALAMVCAALGDPRAALAPLDGERLAVWWRRGERDAGAEAVLERLLAGGGVAAAAGRDGLARALGRRCWSRTPRAGWRAPCRRACASACCAFCCHPAPRACSR
;
A
#
# COMPACT_ATOMS: atom_id res chain seq x y z
N MET A 1 6.04 13.71 21.50
CA MET A 1 6.86 13.38 20.32
C MET A 1 6.02 13.76 19.12
N SER A 2 6.43 14.78 18.36
CA SER A 2 5.75 15.18 17.13
C SER A 2 5.81 14.04 16.11
N ALA A 3 4.78 13.88 15.28
CA ALA A 3 4.84 12.92 14.19
C ALA A 3 5.86 13.41 13.15
N PRO A 4 6.64 12.50 12.51
CA PRO A 4 7.62 12.93 11.52
C PRO A 4 6.91 13.54 10.30
N HIS A 5 7.33 14.75 9.91
CA HIS A 5 6.89 15.41 8.68
C HIS A 5 7.46 14.68 7.46
N LEU A 6 6.67 14.65 6.38
CA LEU A 6 6.97 13.90 5.18
C LEU A 6 7.08 14.84 3.97
N ILE A 7 8.28 14.93 3.36
CA ILE A 7 8.56 15.81 2.21
C ILE A 7 9.10 15.01 1.03
N GLU A 8 8.23 14.69 0.06
CA GLU A 8 8.57 13.85 -1.10
C GLU A 8 9.77 14.31 -1.90
N ARG A 9 9.87 15.61 -2.07
CA ARG A 9 10.92 16.25 -2.82
C ARG A 9 11.09 17.66 -2.29
N LEU A 10 12.33 18.02 -2.00
CA LEU A 10 12.71 19.39 -1.71
C LEU A 10 13.71 19.83 -2.78
N ASP A 11 13.27 20.72 -3.65
CA ASP A 11 14.14 21.40 -4.60
C ASP A 11 14.47 22.79 -4.06
N VAL A 12 15.76 23.13 -4.00
CA VAL A 12 16.22 24.47 -3.64
C VAL A 12 17.04 25.00 -4.81
N ALA A 13 16.60 26.12 -5.38
CA ALA A 13 17.29 26.77 -6.50
C ALA A 13 17.81 28.14 -6.03
N PHE A 14 19.02 28.48 -6.48
CA PHE A 14 19.63 29.79 -6.29
C PHE A 14 20.00 30.33 -7.68
N GLU A 15 19.51 31.54 -7.99
CA GLU A 15 19.84 32.25 -9.21
C GLU A 15 20.72 33.46 -8.87
N PHE A 16 21.74 33.73 -9.67
CA PHE A 16 22.71 34.81 -9.44
C PHE A 16 22.87 35.65 -10.70
N ASP A 17 22.81 36.98 -10.56
CA ASP A 17 22.90 37.94 -11.68
C ASP A 17 24.26 37.91 -12.40
N ALA A 18 25.33 37.52 -11.69
CA ALA A 18 26.67 37.40 -12.24
C ALA A 18 27.37 36.13 -11.75
N PRO A 19 28.20 35.47 -12.59
CA PRO A 19 29.01 34.33 -12.16
C PRO A 19 30.02 34.80 -11.11
N ASP A 20 29.77 34.44 -9.85
CA ASP A 20 30.59 34.88 -8.73
C ASP A 20 31.28 33.69 -8.05
N PRO A 21 32.63 33.63 -8.07
CA PRO A 21 33.38 32.47 -7.61
C PRO A 21 33.25 32.19 -6.10
N ALA A 22 32.82 33.16 -5.27
CA ALA A 22 32.74 32.98 -3.83
C ALA A 22 31.45 32.31 -3.32
N LEU A 23 30.34 32.36 -4.10
CA LEU A 23 29.12 31.57 -3.84
C LEU A 23 28.95 30.39 -4.81
N GLN A 24 29.79 30.29 -5.84
CA GLN A 24 30.00 29.04 -6.56
C GLN A 24 30.64 27.95 -5.68
N ASP A 25 31.06 28.28 -4.46
CA ASP A 25 31.40 27.29 -3.47
C ASP A 25 30.11 26.57 -3.03
N GLU A 26 29.72 25.58 -3.82
CA GLU A 26 28.58 24.67 -3.62
C GLU A 26 28.51 24.18 -2.17
N GLN A 27 29.66 24.01 -1.51
CA GLN A 27 29.74 23.60 -0.10
C GLN A 27 29.17 24.63 0.88
N GLN A 28 29.23 25.93 0.58
CA GLN A 28 28.64 26.97 1.42
C GLN A 28 27.12 27.02 1.28
N LEU A 29 26.59 26.88 0.07
CA LEU A 29 25.15 26.79 -0.17
C LEU A 29 24.58 25.51 0.46
N LEU A 30 25.27 24.38 0.30
CA LEU A 30 24.87 23.13 0.95
C LEU A 30 24.85 23.23 2.48
N ARG A 31 25.82 23.93 3.09
CA ARG A 31 25.81 24.21 4.53
C ARG A 31 24.63 25.11 4.94
N LEU A 32 24.37 26.20 4.21
CA LEU A 32 23.23 27.06 4.46
C LEU A 32 21.91 26.26 4.43
N VAL A 33 21.72 25.42 3.41
CA VAL A 33 20.53 24.58 3.28
C VAL A 33 20.44 23.61 4.46
N ARG A 34 21.50 22.83 4.71
CA ARG A 34 21.48 21.73 5.70
C ARG A 34 21.40 22.21 7.15
N GLU A 35 22.18 23.23 7.49
CA GLU A 35 22.34 23.68 8.88
C GLU A 35 21.32 24.75 9.28
N SER A 36 20.75 25.47 8.31
CA SER A 36 19.85 26.59 8.60
C SER A 36 18.46 26.42 8.00
N LEU A 37 18.33 26.29 6.67
CA LEU A 37 17.01 26.28 6.04
C LEU A 37 16.19 25.04 6.43
N LEU A 38 16.81 23.86 6.47
CA LEU A 38 16.14 22.63 6.93
C LEU A 38 15.71 22.74 8.41
N SER A 39 16.55 23.35 9.25
CA SER A 39 16.21 23.55 10.67
C SER A 39 15.00 24.47 10.85
N VAL A 40 14.90 25.55 10.06
CA VAL A 40 13.74 26.44 10.08
C VAL A 40 12.49 25.72 9.58
N LEU A 41 12.64 24.91 8.53
CA LEU A 41 11.54 24.15 7.96
C LEU A 41 10.98 23.15 8.99
N ASP A 42 11.83 22.39 9.68
CA ASP A 42 11.42 21.47 10.76
C ASP A 42 10.74 22.23 11.91
N GLU A 43 11.33 23.35 12.37
CA GLU A 43 10.78 24.18 13.44
C GLU A 43 9.36 24.69 13.11
N VAL A 44 9.17 25.23 11.90
CA VAL A 44 7.89 25.78 11.47
C VAL A 44 6.84 24.68 11.28
N MET A 45 7.22 23.55 10.67
CA MET A 45 6.30 22.42 10.50
C MET A 45 5.86 21.83 11.85
N ASP A 46 6.78 21.70 12.81
CA ASP A 46 6.48 21.25 14.17
C ASP A 46 5.57 22.25 14.90
N ALA A 47 5.86 23.55 14.81
CA ALA A 47 5.02 24.59 15.42
C ALA A 47 3.62 24.64 14.79
N CYS A 48 3.53 24.29 13.51
CA CYS A 48 2.29 24.22 12.79
C CYS A 48 1.50 22.93 13.12
N ASP A 49 2.10 21.85 13.61
CA ASP A 49 1.43 20.55 13.71
C ASP A 49 0.14 20.59 14.56
N GLU A 50 -0.95 20.00 14.05
CA GLU A 50 -2.25 19.94 14.75
C GLU A 50 -2.49 18.51 15.23
N PRO A 51 -2.71 18.28 16.53
CA PRO A 51 -2.86 16.92 17.07
C PRO A 51 -3.95 16.11 16.35
N GLY A 52 -3.55 15.00 15.73
CA GLY A 52 -4.45 14.06 15.06
C GLY A 52 -4.87 14.45 13.64
N ALA A 53 -4.45 15.62 13.14
CA ALA A 53 -4.66 16.05 11.78
C ALA A 53 -3.37 15.89 10.97
N VAL A 54 -3.52 15.54 9.69
CA VAL A 54 -2.44 15.47 8.70
C VAL A 54 -2.82 16.40 7.57
N LEU A 55 -2.01 17.44 7.37
CA LEU A 55 -2.09 18.30 6.21
C LEU A 55 -1.26 17.68 5.08
N VAL A 56 -1.92 17.30 3.99
CA VAL A 56 -1.27 16.81 2.77
C VAL A 56 -1.19 17.96 1.78
N LEU A 57 0.03 18.31 1.41
CA LEU A 57 0.35 19.33 0.42
C LEU A 57 0.95 18.62 -0.80
N PRO A 58 0.26 18.60 -1.95
CA PRO A 58 0.82 17.96 -3.14
C PRO A 58 2.07 18.67 -3.67
N SER A 59 2.08 20.01 -3.60
CA SER A 59 3.24 20.83 -3.90
C SER A 59 3.21 22.11 -3.06
N LEU A 60 4.40 22.64 -2.77
CA LEU A 60 4.57 23.93 -2.13
C LEU A 60 5.80 24.61 -2.75
N ALA A 61 5.58 25.76 -3.39
CA ALA A 61 6.63 26.57 -3.97
C ALA A 61 6.71 27.90 -3.20
N LEU A 62 7.90 28.23 -2.69
CA LEU A 62 8.17 29.45 -1.95
C LEU A 62 9.26 30.23 -2.67
N ASP A 63 8.95 31.46 -3.07
CA ASP A 63 9.92 32.40 -3.61
C ASP A 63 10.39 33.35 -2.50
N LEU A 64 11.66 33.26 -2.12
CA LEU A 64 12.25 34.11 -1.10
C LEU A 64 12.56 35.53 -1.62
N GLY A 65 12.38 35.75 -2.93
CA GLY A 65 12.69 36.97 -3.65
C GLY A 65 14.19 37.25 -3.71
N MET A 66 14.52 38.49 -4.08
CA MET A 66 15.91 38.94 -4.13
C MET A 66 16.45 39.14 -2.71
N ILE A 67 17.58 38.49 -2.42
CA ILE A 67 18.31 38.62 -1.16
C ILE A 67 19.73 39.05 -1.47
N GLU A 68 20.14 40.16 -0.87
CA GLU A 68 21.52 40.64 -0.95
C GLU A 68 22.48 39.59 -0.42
N ARG A 69 23.57 39.33 -1.17
CA ARG A 69 24.54 38.28 -0.85
C ARG A 69 25.03 38.32 0.59
N HIS A 70 25.41 39.50 1.07
CA HIS A 70 25.98 39.67 2.41
C HIS A 70 24.97 39.38 3.52
N ALA A 71 23.68 39.45 3.20
CA ALA A 71 22.58 39.20 4.12
C ALA A 71 21.95 37.80 3.93
N LEU A 72 22.44 36.99 2.98
CA LEU A 72 21.84 35.70 2.62
C LEU A 72 21.67 34.77 3.84
N ARG A 73 22.68 34.67 4.70
CA ARG A 73 22.65 33.80 5.89
C ARG A 73 21.62 34.24 6.94
N GLU A 74 21.32 35.53 7.02
CA GLU A 74 20.40 36.09 8.02
C GLU A 74 18.98 36.21 7.46
N GLN A 75 18.84 36.74 6.24
CA GLN A 75 17.56 37.01 5.62
C GLN A 75 16.89 35.76 5.04
N ALA A 76 17.64 34.81 4.45
CA ALA A 76 17.00 33.64 3.83
C ALA A 76 16.23 32.78 4.84
N PRO A 77 16.77 32.43 6.02
CA PRO A 77 16.03 31.67 7.03
C PRO A 77 14.83 32.46 7.57
N ALA A 78 14.99 33.77 7.81
CA ALA A 78 13.91 34.62 8.31
C ALA A 78 12.75 34.76 7.31
N ARG A 79 13.06 34.95 6.02
CA ARG A 79 12.05 35.01 4.95
C ARG A 79 11.40 33.66 4.72
N LEU A 80 12.17 32.57 4.72
CA LEU A 80 11.63 31.22 4.61
C LEU A 80 10.63 30.94 5.73
N ARG A 81 10.98 31.28 6.98
CA ARG A 81 10.08 31.13 8.13
C ARG A 81 8.74 31.83 7.89
N ALA A 82 8.78 33.14 7.60
CA ALA A 82 7.57 33.93 7.40
C ALA A 82 6.70 33.40 6.24
N LEU A 83 7.31 33.13 5.08
CA LEU A 83 6.60 32.63 3.90
C LEU A 83 6.03 31.22 4.11
N LEU A 84 6.75 30.35 4.82
CA LEU A 84 6.30 29.00 5.12
C LEU A 84 5.13 29.02 6.11
N GLU A 85 5.21 29.82 7.18
CA GLU A 85 4.11 30.01 8.14
C GLU A 85 2.83 30.48 7.43
N ASP A 86 2.93 31.52 6.61
CA ASP A 86 1.81 32.06 5.84
C ASP A 86 1.23 31.03 4.86
N ALA A 87 2.09 30.32 4.13
CA ALA A 87 1.66 29.33 3.14
C ALA A 87 0.98 28.11 3.80
N LEU A 88 1.50 27.63 4.93
CA LEU A 88 0.89 26.53 5.68
C LEU A 88 -0.47 26.95 6.28
N ALA A 89 -0.57 28.17 6.81
CA ALA A 89 -1.83 28.72 7.31
C ALA A 89 -2.88 28.81 6.19
N ALA A 90 -2.50 29.34 5.03
CA ALA A 90 -3.37 29.44 3.86
C ALA A 90 -3.82 28.06 3.36
N ALA A 91 -2.88 27.11 3.24
CA ALA A 91 -3.18 25.76 2.78
C ALA A 91 -4.12 25.01 3.72
N ARG A 92 -3.98 25.17 5.05
CA ARG A 92 -4.95 24.64 6.02
C ARG A 92 -6.32 25.23 5.86
N GLN A 93 -6.41 26.55 5.69
CA GLN A 93 -7.69 27.21 5.50
C GLN A 93 -8.38 26.71 4.24
N GLN A 94 -7.63 26.56 3.14
CA GLN A 94 -8.14 25.98 1.91
C GLN A 94 -8.61 24.54 2.09
N ALA A 95 -7.84 23.70 2.79
CA ALA A 95 -8.22 22.32 3.08
C ALA A 95 -9.49 22.22 3.93
N ARG A 96 -9.67 23.10 4.93
CA ARG A 96 -10.88 23.18 5.75
C ARG A 96 -12.10 23.59 4.94
N LEU A 97 -11.94 24.59 4.07
CA LEU A 97 -13.01 25.03 3.17
C LEU A 97 -13.41 23.93 2.19
N ALA A 98 -12.44 23.17 1.65
CA ALA A 98 -12.71 22.02 0.79
C ALA A 98 -13.45 20.90 1.53
N ALA A 99 -13.07 20.60 2.78
CA ALA A 99 -13.73 19.60 3.60
C ALA A 99 -15.17 19.96 3.99
N ALA A 100 -15.51 21.25 4.04
CA ALA A 100 -16.87 21.72 4.32
C ALA A 100 -17.86 21.50 3.17
N VAL A 101 -17.37 21.21 1.95
CA VAL A 101 -18.23 20.98 0.77
C VAL A 101 -18.74 19.53 0.79
N PRO A 102 -20.07 19.29 0.78
CA PRO A 102 -20.61 17.94 0.86
C PRO A 102 -20.21 17.06 -0.33
N PRO A 103 -19.93 15.76 -0.11
CA PRO A 103 -19.37 14.85 -1.11
C PRO A 103 -20.28 14.59 -2.32
N ALA A 104 -21.58 14.87 -2.23
CA ALA A 104 -22.55 14.65 -3.30
C ALA A 104 -22.28 15.49 -4.57
N ARG A 105 -21.43 16.54 -4.49
CA ARG A 105 -21.01 17.35 -5.65
C ARG A 105 -19.55 17.14 -6.08
N ALA A 106 -18.79 16.31 -5.36
CA ALA A 106 -17.37 16.12 -5.60
C ALA A 106 -17.06 15.05 -6.68
N MET A 107 -18.01 14.16 -6.99
CA MET A 107 -17.77 13.02 -7.87
C MET A 107 -17.50 13.36 -9.35
N ASP A 108 -17.83 14.57 -9.82
CA ASP A 108 -17.58 15.01 -11.21
C ASP A 108 -16.28 15.81 -11.40
N MET A 109 -15.53 16.11 -10.32
CA MET A 109 -14.33 16.97 -10.37
C MET A 109 -13.01 16.20 -10.16
N ASP A 110 -13.05 14.87 -10.05
CA ASP A 110 -11.92 14.04 -9.61
C ASP A 110 -10.81 13.84 -10.67
N VAL A 111 -10.90 14.52 -11.82
CA VAL A 111 -9.89 14.42 -12.91
C VAL A 111 -8.81 15.51 -12.81
N ALA A 112 -8.99 16.53 -11.96
CA ALA A 112 -7.99 17.59 -11.71
C ALA A 112 -7.45 17.61 -10.26
N GLY A 113 -7.81 16.63 -9.44
CA GLY A 113 -7.67 16.66 -7.97
C GLY A 113 -6.25 16.51 -7.39
N GLY A 114 -5.20 16.70 -8.19
CA GLY A 114 -3.81 16.46 -7.78
C GLY A 114 -3.21 17.54 -6.89
N ASP A 115 -3.59 18.81 -7.04
CA ASP A 115 -2.81 19.94 -6.49
C ASP A 115 -3.46 20.67 -5.30
N THR A 116 -4.63 20.22 -4.83
CA THR A 116 -5.30 20.90 -3.71
C THR A 116 -4.83 20.38 -2.35
N PRO A 117 -4.49 21.28 -1.39
CA PRO A 117 -4.25 20.90 0.00
C PRO A 117 -5.42 20.12 0.59
N ARG A 118 -5.12 19.07 1.36
CA ARG A 118 -6.14 18.23 2.02
C ARG A 118 -5.81 18.07 3.49
N LEU A 119 -6.84 18.10 4.33
CA LEU A 119 -6.74 17.80 5.75
C LEU A 119 -7.38 16.43 5.96
N GLY A 120 -6.62 15.48 6.49
CA GLY A 120 -7.11 14.16 6.86
C GLY A 120 -6.69 13.79 8.27
N SER A 121 -7.15 12.65 8.77
CA SER A 121 -6.62 12.08 10.00
C SER A 121 -5.32 11.30 9.75
N ALA A 122 -4.58 11.00 10.81
CA ALA A 122 -3.44 10.09 10.73
C ALA A 122 -3.83 8.71 10.16
N ASN A 123 -5.06 8.26 10.42
CA ASN A 123 -5.59 6.99 9.90
C ASN A 123 -5.90 7.08 8.41
N ASP A 124 -6.47 8.18 7.93
CA ASP A 124 -6.70 8.41 6.49
C ASP A 124 -5.40 8.37 5.70
N HIS A 125 -4.35 8.99 6.26
CA HIS A 125 -3.04 8.99 5.64
C HIS A 125 -2.39 7.59 5.67
N ALA A 126 -2.52 6.84 6.77
CA ALA A 126 -2.09 5.44 6.84
C ALA A 126 -2.83 4.54 5.84
N LEU A 127 -4.15 4.73 5.67
CA LEU A 127 -4.95 4.05 4.66
C LEU A 127 -4.46 4.36 3.24
N ALA A 128 -4.19 5.64 2.94
CA ALA A 128 -3.67 6.06 1.64
C ALA A 128 -2.31 5.43 1.33
N ARG A 129 -1.39 5.41 2.31
CA ARG A 129 -0.07 4.76 2.17
C ARG A 129 -0.17 3.26 1.98
N LEU A 130 -1.01 2.58 2.76
CA LEU A 130 -1.26 1.15 2.61
C LEU A 130 -1.86 0.83 1.22
N ALA A 131 -2.82 1.64 0.76
CA ALA A 131 -3.41 1.50 -0.57
C ALA A 131 -2.36 1.69 -1.69
N ALA A 132 -1.50 2.69 -1.56
CA ALA A 132 -0.41 2.95 -2.50
C ALA A 132 0.58 1.77 -2.54
N PHE A 133 0.98 1.27 -1.37
CA PHE A 133 1.83 0.09 -1.23
C PHE A 133 1.20 -1.14 -1.89
N LEU A 134 -0.08 -1.41 -1.64
CA LEU A 134 -0.77 -2.54 -2.26
C LEU A 134 -0.82 -2.42 -3.79
N ARG A 135 -0.90 -1.21 -4.35
CA ARG A 135 -0.88 -0.99 -5.82
C ARG A 135 0.50 -1.11 -6.43
N SER A 136 1.53 -0.52 -5.81
CA SER A 136 2.88 -0.42 -6.38
C SER A 136 3.81 -1.57 -5.95
N GLY A 137 3.56 -2.16 -4.79
CA GLY A 137 4.49 -3.05 -4.08
C GLY A 137 5.73 -2.35 -3.54
N ARG A 138 5.72 -1.02 -3.47
CA ARG A 138 6.82 -0.20 -3.00
C ARG A 138 6.34 0.65 -1.83
N LEU A 139 7.08 0.62 -0.74
CA LEU A 139 6.95 1.64 0.29
C LEU A 139 7.41 2.98 -0.30
N GLY A 140 6.86 4.07 0.20
CA GLY A 140 7.37 5.40 -0.14
C GLY A 140 8.83 5.52 0.28
N TRP A 141 9.54 6.45 -0.34
CA TRP A 141 10.94 6.75 -0.04
C TRP A 141 11.13 7.23 1.42
N ASP A 142 10.03 7.59 2.09
CA ASP A 142 9.93 7.99 3.49
C ASP A 142 9.94 6.85 4.49
N ALA A 143 9.80 5.61 4.01
CA ALA A 143 9.93 4.47 4.89
C ALA A 143 11.34 4.47 5.50
N PRO A 144 11.46 4.44 6.85
CA PRO A 144 12.76 4.43 7.50
C PRO A 144 13.63 3.30 6.95
N LEU A 145 14.87 3.62 6.57
CA LEU A 145 15.82 2.63 6.07
C LEU A 145 15.95 1.49 7.09
N GLY A 146 15.76 0.25 6.63
CA GLY A 146 15.80 -0.94 7.49
C GLY A 146 14.48 -1.32 8.16
N ARG A 147 13.39 -0.57 7.99
CA ARG A 147 12.04 -1.01 8.39
C ARG A 147 11.30 -1.68 7.24
N GLY A 148 11.65 -2.94 6.98
CA GLY A 148 10.99 -3.77 5.97
C GLY A 148 9.52 -4.09 6.27
N ASP A 149 9.08 -3.96 7.53
CA ASP A 149 7.76 -4.36 8.01
C ASP A 149 6.82 -3.18 8.28
N LEU A 150 7.11 -1.99 7.75
CA LEU A 150 6.30 -0.79 8.01
C LEU A 150 4.84 -0.94 7.55
N HIS A 151 4.58 -1.65 6.44
CA HIS A 151 3.22 -1.96 5.98
C HIS A 151 2.47 -2.87 6.95
N VAL A 152 3.17 -3.76 7.66
CA VAL A 152 2.60 -4.63 8.70
C VAL A 152 2.18 -3.77 9.90
N GLU A 153 3.03 -2.86 10.37
CA GLU A 153 2.71 -1.94 11.47
C GLU A 153 1.50 -1.04 11.13
N TRP A 154 1.44 -0.53 9.89
CA TRP A 154 0.29 0.25 9.44
C TRP A 154 -1.00 -0.55 9.46
N LEU A 155 -0.97 -1.81 8.99
CA LEU A 155 -2.15 -2.65 8.98
C LEU A 155 -2.63 -2.97 10.41
N ASP A 156 -1.72 -3.32 11.34
CA ASP A 156 -2.10 -3.56 12.75
C ASP A 156 -2.81 -2.33 13.34
N ARG A 157 -2.26 -1.13 13.15
CA ARG A 157 -2.90 0.11 13.63
C ARG A 157 -4.27 0.35 13.01
N LEU A 158 -4.42 0.08 11.71
CA LEU A 158 -5.68 0.31 10.99
C LEU A 158 -6.76 -0.71 11.35
N LEU A 159 -6.38 -1.95 11.67
CA LEU A 159 -7.28 -2.96 12.19
C LEU A 159 -7.91 -2.52 13.52
N ASP A 160 -7.12 -1.88 14.39
CA ASP A 160 -7.60 -1.39 15.69
C ASP A 160 -8.37 -0.07 15.59
N ALA A 161 -7.91 0.87 14.76
CA ALA A 161 -8.42 2.24 14.77
C ALA A 161 -9.61 2.48 13.83
N THR A 162 -9.58 1.93 12.60
CA THR A 162 -10.59 2.23 11.57
C THR A 162 -10.97 1.00 10.72
N PRO A 163 -11.43 -0.10 11.34
CA PRO A 163 -11.64 -1.38 10.65
C PRO A 163 -12.63 -1.29 9.46
N GLY A 164 -13.70 -0.49 9.58
CA GLY A 164 -14.68 -0.33 8.50
C GLY A 164 -14.16 0.42 7.27
N GLU A 165 -13.29 1.42 7.46
CA GLU A 165 -12.62 2.13 6.36
C GLU A 165 -11.56 1.27 5.70
N LEU A 166 -10.79 0.54 6.51
CA LEU A 166 -9.81 -0.43 6.04
C LEU A 166 -10.46 -1.47 5.13
N VAL A 167 -11.55 -2.12 5.56
CA VAL A 167 -12.24 -3.14 4.74
C VAL A 167 -12.75 -2.54 3.43
N ARG A 168 -13.32 -1.33 3.44
CA ARG A 168 -13.77 -0.64 2.20
C ARG A 168 -12.61 -0.36 1.25
N MET A 169 -11.49 0.16 1.78
CA MET A 169 -10.28 0.41 0.99
C MET A 169 -9.73 -0.88 0.38
N LEU A 170 -9.60 -1.94 1.19
CA LEU A 170 -9.11 -3.25 0.76
C LEU A 170 -10.01 -3.84 -0.34
N ALA A 171 -11.34 -3.80 -0.17
CA ALA A 171 -12.31 -4.26 -1.17
C ALA A 171 -12.15 -3.54 -2.52
N GLY A 172 -11.80 -2.24 -2.50
CA GLY A 172 -11.43 -1.49 -3.70
C GLY A 172 -10.09 -1.94 -4.30
N ALA A 173 -9.07 -2.07 -3.46
CA ALA A 173 -7.69 -2.40 -3.87
C ALA A 173 -7.59 -3.80 -4.49
N VAL A 174 -8.24 -4.82 -3.92
CA VAL A 174 -8.13 -6.23 -4.37
C VAL A 174 -8.79 -6.50 -5.72
N ARG A 175 -9.49 -5.53 -6.31
CA ARG A 175 -9.92 -5.60 -7.71
C ARG A 175 -8.74 -5.69 -8.67
N GLN A 176 -7.56 -5.24 -8.23
CA GLN A 176 -6.30 -5.44 -8.94
C GLN A 176 -5.66 -6.76 -8.48
N PRO A 177 -5.45 -7.75 -9.36
CA PRO A 177 -4.91 -9.06 -8.98
C PRO A 177 -3.56 -8.99 -8.26
N ASP A 178 -2.68 -8.06 -8.68
CA ASP A 178 -1.36 -7.87 -8.07
C ASP A 178 -1.47 -7.35 -6.62
N ALA A 179 -2.44 -6.48 -6.33
CA ALA A 179 -2.66 -5.98 -4.97
C ALA A 179 -3.15 -7.09 -4.03
N LEU A 180 -4.08 -7.93 -4.51
CA LEU A 180 -4.55 -9.09 -3.76
C LEU A 180 -3.42 -10.11 -3.51
N LEU A 181 -2.57 -10.34 -4.51
CA LEU A 181 -1.42 -11.24 -4.38
C LEU A 181 -0.39 -10.71 -3.37
N ARG A 182 -0.12 -9.40 -3.37
CA ARG A 182 0.76 -8.76 -2.38
C ARG A 182 0.17 -8.86 -0.98
N LEU A 183 -1.12 -8.54 -0.82
CA LEU A 183 -1.83 -8.69 0.45
C LEU A 183 -1.67 -10.11 1.01
N ALA A 184 -1.90 -11.13 0.17
CA ALA A 184 -1.81 -12.53 0.57
C ALA A 184 -0.38 -13.00 0.93
N ARG A 185 0.67 -12.40 0.35
CA ARG A 185 2.06 -12.89 0.47
C ARG A 185 2.93 -12.08 1.43
N GLN A 186 2.66 -10.79 1.58
CA GLN A 186 3.54 -9.86 2.29
C GLN A 186 3.06 -9.51 3.69
N PHE A 187 1.86 -9.98 4.07
CA PHE A 187 1.31 -9.76 5.40
C PHE A 187 1.25 -11.07 6.19
N PRO A 188 1.57 -11.04 7.49
CA PRO A 188 1.52 -12.21 8.36
C PRO A 188 0.11 -12.80 8.45
N PRO A 189 -0.02 -14.13 8.59
CA PRO A 189 -1.32 -14.81 8.68
C PRO A 189 -2.28 -14.19 9.70
N ARG A 190 -1.78 -13.80 10.88
CA ARG A 190 -2.59 -13.18 11.95
C ARG A 190 -3.42 -11.99 11.46
N GLN A 191 -2.85 -11.16 10.59
CA GLN A 191 -3.51 -9.97 10.08
C GLN A 191 -4.52 -10.31 8.99
N LEU A 192 -4.20 -11.32 8.18
CA LEU A 192 -5.12 -11.82 7.16
C LEU A 192 -6.35 -12.46 7.80
N GLU A 193 -6.17 -13.19 8.91
CA GLU A 193 -7.26 -13.72 9.74
C GLU A 193 -8.14 -12.60 10.29
N ALA A 194 -7.54 -11.56 10.87
CA ALA A 194 -8.28 -10.38 11.35
C ALA A 194 -9.07 -9.68 10.23
N ILE A 195 -8.48 -9.54 9.03
CA ILE A 195 -9.20 -9.00 7.86
C ILE A 195 -10.43 -9.86 7.51
N LEU A 196 -10.32 -11.19 7.57
CA LEU A 196 -11.45 -12.08 7.29
C LEU A 196 -12.58 -11.93 8.32
N GLU A 197 -12.22 -11.83 9.59
CA GLU A 197 -13.19 -11.63 10.67
C GLU A 197 -13.93 -10.29 10.53
N LEU A 198 -13.24 -9.25 10.08
CA LEU A 198 -13.85 -7.93 9.83
C LEU A 198 -14.68 -7.89 8.55
N ALA A 199 -14.16 -8.43 7.45
CA ALA A 199 -14.80 -8.34 6.13
C ALA A 199 -15.98 -9.32 5.97
N ALA A 200 -15.91 -10.48 6.63
CA ALA A 200 -16.89 -11.54 6.49
C ALA A 200 -17.13 -12.27 7.83
N PRO A 201 -17.66 -11.59 8.87
CA PRO A 201 -17.70 -12.10 10.24
C PRO A 201 -18.49 -13.41 10.41
N GLY A 202 -19.55 -13.65 9.63
CA GLY A 202 -20.26 -14.94 9.64
C GLY A 202 -19.48 -16.05 8.93
N GLN A 203 -18.65 -15.70 7.94
CA GLN A 203 -18.02 -16.66 7.04
C GLN A 203 -16.55 -16.93 7.39
N ALA A 204 -15.95 -16.15 8.29
CA ALA A 204 -14.53 -16.21 8.62
C ALA A 204 -14.08 -17.64 8.96
N ARG A 205 -14.80 -18.33 9.84
CA ARG A 205 -14.48 -19.72 10.21
C ARG A 205 -14.51 -20.69 9.01
N ALA A 206 -15.50 -20.53 8.13
CA ALA A 206 -15.60 -21.28 6.87
C ALA A 206 -14.37 -21.11 6.01
N LEU A 207 -14.00 -19.85 5.83
CA LEU A 207 -12.93 -19.40 4.96
C LEU A 207 -11.57 -19.84 5.49
N LEU A 208 -11.38 -19.81 6.81
CA LEU A 208 -10.18 -20.33 7.48
C LEU A 208 -10.06 -21.85 7.36
N ALA A 209 -11.17 -22.59 7.52
CA ALA A 209 -11.16 -24.04 7.32
C ALA A 209 -10.86 -24.40 5.86
N TRP A 210 -11.42 -23.66 4.89
CA TRP A 210 -11.07 -23.80 3.48
C TRP A 210 -9.59 -23.51 3.22
N ARG A 211 -9.05 -22.44 3.83
CA ARG A 211 -7.62 -22.11 3.75
C ARG A 211 -6.76 -23.25 4.28
N ALA A 212 -7.13 -23.84 5.42
CA ALA A 212 -6.38 -24.93 6.05
C ALA A 212 -6.40 -26.23 5.22
N ALA A 213 -7.48 -26.50 4.50
CA ALA A 213 -7.62 -27.67 3.63
C ALA A 213 -6.85 -27.54 2.29
N ALA A 214 -6.43 -26.33 1.91
CA ALA A 214 -5.79 -26.08 0.63
C ALA A 214 -4.30 -26.51 0.63
N ALA A 215 -3.88 -27.19 -0.44
CA ALA A 215 -2.51 -27.70 -0.56
C ALA A 215 -1.44 -26.61 -0.75
N ALA A 216 -1.81 -25.43 -1.24
CA ALA A 216 -0.88 -24.32 -1.52
C ALA A 216 -1.29 -23.08 -0.70
N PRO A 217 -0.55 -22.73 0.38
CA PRO A 217 -0.98 -21.74 1.36
C PRO A 217 -1.13 -20.33 0.76
N ASP A 218 -0.22 -19.89 -0.11
CA ASP A 218 -0.28 -18.56 -0.72
C ASP A 218 -1.50 -18.39 -1.63
N VAL A 219 -1.77 -19.42 -2.44
CA VAL A 219 -2.92 -19.44 -3.36
C VAL A 219 -4.23 -19.51 -2.58
N ALA A 220 -4.21 -20.17 -1.42
CA ALA A 220 -5.35 -20.24 -0.52
C ALA A 220 -5.71 -18.86 0.02
N TRP A 221 -4.72 -18.09 0.50
CA TRP A 221 -4.94 -16.73 0.99
C TRP A 221 -5.50 -15.81 -0.08
N THR A 222 -4.93 -15.79 -1.28
CA THR A 222 -5.45 -14.98 -2.40
C THR A 222 -6.92 -15.27 -2.67
N ARG A 223 -7.31 -16.56 -2.72
CA ARG A 223 -8.71 -16.94 -2.97
C ARG A 223 -9.64 -16.53 -1.84
N VAL A 224 -9.26 -16.85 -0.61
CA VAL A 224 -10.08 -16.59 0.59
C VAL A 224 -10.29 -15.09 0.79
N LEU A 225 -9.23 -14.29 0.68
CA LEU A 225 -9.33 -12.83 0.74
C LEU A 225 -10.14 -12.25 -0.42
N GLY A 226 -9.94 -12.78 -1.64
CA GLY A 226 -10.69 -12.35 -2.82
C GLY A 226 -12.20 -12.59 -2.68
N VAL A 227 -12.60 -13.67 -1.99
CA VAL A 227 -14.01 -13.88 -1.64
C VAL A 227 -14.47 -12.91 -0.57
N ALA A 228 -13.77 -12.83 0.58
CA ALA A 228 -14.20 -12.05 1.73
C ALA A 228 -14.33 -10.55 1.40
N LEU A 229 -13.43 -10.04 0.54
CA LEU A 229 -13.41 -8.65 0.10
C LEU A 229 -14.22 -8.40 -1.19
N GLY A 230 -14.97 -9.40 -1.67
CA GLY A 230 -15.92 -9.24 -2.79
C GLY A 230 -15.29 -9.14 -4.20
N ALA A 231 -14.03 -9.52 -4.38
CA ALA A 231 -13.39 -9.61 -5.69
C ALA A 231 -13.85 -10.82 -6.52
N ALA A 232 -14.39 -11.85 -5.88
CA ALA A 232 -14.93 -13.05 -6.52
C ALA A 232 -16.45 -13.16 -6.38
N ALA A 233 -17.12 -13.67 -7.42
CA ALA A 233 -18.56 -13.90 -7.38
C ALA A 233 -18.94 -14.94 -6.29
N PRO A 234 -19.99 -14.68 -5.48
CA PRO A 234 -20.47 -15.58 -4.41
C PRO A 234 -20.66 -17.04 -4.84
N ALA A 235 -21.22 -17.26 -6.04
CA ALA A 235 -21.47 -18.60 -6.57
C ALA A 235 -20.18 -19.36 -6.91
N ALA A 236 -19.17 -18.66 -7.44
CA ALA A 236 -17.86 -19.25 -7.73
C ALA A 236 -17.13 -19.58 -6.42
N ALA A 237 -17.24 -18.70 -5.42
CA ALA A 237 -16.69 -18.93 -4.08
C ALA A 237 -17.27 -20.19 -3.44
N LEU A 238 -18.59 -20.31 -3.39
CA LEU A 238 -19.28 -21.48 -2.84
C LEU A 238 -18.91 -22.77 -3.61
N ALA A 239 -18.84 -22.71 -4.94
CA ALA A 239 -18.41 -23.85 -5.75
C ALA A 239 -16.96 -24.28 -5.44
N MET A 240 -16.04 -23.33 -5.22
CA MET A 240 -14.67 -23.62 -4.84
C MET A 240 -14.56 -24.23 -3.44
N VAL A 241 -15.32 -23.71 -2.47
CA VAL A 241 -15.39 -24.27 -1.10
C VAL A 241 -15.94 -25.70 -1.17
N CYS A 242 -17.05 -25.93 -1.87
CA CYS A 242 -17.59 -27.28 -2.07
C CYS A 242 -16.57 -28.21 -2.74
N ALA A 243 -15.90 -27.77 -3.81
CA ALA A 243 -14.91 -28.60 -4.49
C ALA A 243 -13.72 -28.94 -3.58
N ALA A 244 -13.25 -27.99 -2.76
CA ALA A 244 -12.17 -28.21 -1.81
C ALA A 244 -12.55 -29.19 -0.69
N LEU A 245 -13.83 -29.24 -0.33
CA LEU A 245 -14.38 -30.17 0.67
C LEU A 245 -14.80 -31.52 0.09
N GLY A 246 -14.53 -31.80 -1.20
CA GLY A 246 -14.76 -33.11 -1.82
C GLY A 246 -16.18 -33.32 -2.37
N ASP A 247 -16.80 -32.29 -2.94
CA ASP A 247 -18.17 -32.26 -3.47
C ASP A 247 -19.26 -32.65 -2.44
N PRO A 248 -19.45 -31.82 -1.39
CA PRO A 248 -20.48 -32.02 -0.39
C PRO A 248 -21.90 -31.84 -0.94
N ARG A 249 -22.09 -31.46 -2.22
CA ARG A 249 -23.43 -31.31 -2.82
C ARG A 249 -24.15 -32.65 -2.94
N ALA A 250 -23.41 -33.76 -3.03
CA ALA A 250 -24.00 -35.10 -2.94
C ALA A 250 -24.55 -35.41 -1.53
N ALA A 251 -24.07 -34.71 -0.49
CA ALA A 251 -24.45 -34.89 0.89
C ALA A 251 -25.38 -33.80 1.45
N LEU A 252 -25.54 -32.67 0.74
CA LEU A 252 -26.41 -31.57 1.14
C LEU A 252 -27.82 -31.74 0.57
N ALA A 253 -28.82 -31.58 1.42
CA ALA A 253 -30.18 -31.37 0.95
C ALA A 253 -30.23 -30.08 0.07
N PRO A 254 -31.03 -30.04 -1.00
CA PRO A 254 -31.17 -28.85 -1.86
C PRO A 254 -31.48 -27.55 -1.08
N LEU A 255 -32.30 -27.65 -0.03
CA LEU A 255 -32.67 -26.55 0.86
C LEU A 255 -31.48 -26.00 1.66
N ASP A 256 -30.55 -26.85 2.07
CA ASP A 256 -29.32 -26.44 2.77
C ASP A 256 -28.37 -25.69 1.82
N GLY A 257 -28.33 -26.10 0.54
CA GLY A 257 -27.58 -25.43 -0.51
C GLY A 257 -28.11 -24.02 -0.82
N GLU A 258 -29.42 -23.86 -0.96
CA GLU A 258 -30.05 -22.54 -1.16
C GLU A 258 -29.87 -21.64 0.06
N ARG A 259 -30.04 -22.18 1.27
CA ARG A 259 -29.83 -21.45 2.52
C ARG A 259 -28.39 -20.97 2.66
N LEU A 260 -27.40 -21.82 2.38
CA LEU A 260 -25.99 -21.44 2.36
C LEU A 260 -25.70 -20.37 1.31
N ALA A 261 -26.29 -20.46 0.12
CA ALA A 261 -26.11 -19.46 -0.93
C ALA A 261 -26.74 -18.10 -0.56
N VAL A 262 -27.91 -18.09 0.07
CA VAL A 262 -28.56 -16.88 0.61
C VAL A 262 -27.70 -16.28 1.71
N TRP A 263 -27.27 -17.09 2.66
CA TRP A 263 -26.40 -16.68 3.76
C TRP A 263 -25.09 -16.07 3.26
N TRP A 264 -24.44 -16.73 2.30
CA TRP A 264 -23.20 -16.25 1.71
C TRP A 264 -23.35 -14.88 1.05
N ARG A 265 -24.48 -14.65 0.36
CA ARG A 265 -24.79 -13.35 -0.26
C ARG A 265 -25.06 -12.25 0.77
N ARG A 266 -25.65 -12.60 1.92
CA ARG A 266 -25.99 -11.62 2.97
C ARG A 266 -24.78 -11.20 3.80
N GLY A 267 -23.79 -12.06 3.98
CA GLY A 267 -22.61 -11.73 4.81
C GLY A 267 -22.89 -11.70 6.32
N GLU A 268 -24.14 -11.94 6.73
CA GLU A 268 -24.60 -11.89 8.11
C GLU A 268 -24.27 -13.18 8.87
N ARG A 269 -24.22 -13.11 10.21
CA ARG A 269 -24.14 -14.31 11.06
C ARG A 269 -25.49 -15.03 11.03
N ASP A 270 -25.51 -16.31 10.66
CA ASP A 270 -26.69 -17.18 10.70
C ASP A 270 -26.26 -18.51 11.32
N ALA A 271 -26.66 -18.74 12.57
CA ALA A 271 -26.27 -19.92 13.33
C ALA A 271 -26.64 -21.24 12.63
N GLY A 272 -27.73 -21.27 11.85
CA GLY A 272 -28.11 -22.47 11.13
C GLY A 272 -27.30 -22.69 9.86
N ALA A 273 -26.94 -21.63 9.13
CA ALA A 273 -26.02 -21.75 8.00
C ALA A 273 -24.59 -22.12 8.48
N GLU A 274 -24.15 -21.55 9.60
CA GLU A 274 -22.90 -21.91 10.28
C GLU A 274 -22.92 -23.39 10.70
N ALA A 275 -24.01 -23.88 11.29
CA ALA A 275 -24.13 -25.30 11.66
C ALA A 275 -24.15 -26.25 10.45
N VAL A 276 -24.79 -25.86 9.34
CA VAL A 276 -24.74 -26.64 8.09
C VAL A 276 -23.29 -26.73 7.62
N LEU A 277 -22.59 -25.61 7.56
CA LEU A 277 -21.20 -25.55 7.15
C LEU A 277 -20.26 -26.33 8.09
N GLU A 278 -20.44 -26.26 9.41
CA GLU A 278 -19.67 -27.06 10.35
C GLU A 278 -19.84 -28.57 10.11
N ARG A 279 -21.07 -29.01 9.85
CA ARG A 279 -21.34 -30.42 9.48
C ARG A 279 -20.62 -30.81 8.19
N LEU A 280 -20.54 -29.91 7.21
CA LEU A 280 -19.79 -30.15 5.97
C LEU A 280 -18.28 -30.27 6.21
N LEU A 281 -17.73 -29.36 7.02
CA LEU A 281 -16.32 -29.36 7.38
C LEU A 281 -15.95 -30.62 8.18
N ALA A 282 -16.81 -31.04 9.11
CA ALA A 282 -16.64 -32.26 9.88
C ALA A 282 -16.74 -33.53 9.01
N GLY A 283 -17.66 -33.55 8.04
CA GLY A 283 -17.85 -34.69 7.13
C GLY A 283 -16.76 -34.83 6.05
N GLY A 284 -16.16 -33.72 5.61
CA GLY A 284 -15.14 -33.71 4.54
C GLY A 284 -13.77 -34.28 4.92
N GLY A 285 -13.49 -34.46 6.23
CA GLY A 285 -12.19 -34.91 6.73
C GLY A 285 -11.74 -36.30 6.24
N VAL A 286 -12.68 -37.17 5.88
CA VAL A 286 -12.39 -38.54 5.39
C VAL A 286 -12.26 -38.60 3.86
N ALA A 287 -12.93 -37.70 3.12
CA ALA A 287 -12.91 -37.64 1.66
C ALA A 287 -11.80 -36.74 1.08
N ALA A 288 -11.20 -35.87 1.89
CA ALA A 288 -10.15 -34.93 1.48
C ALA A 288 -8.87 -35.60 0.94
N ALA A 289 -8.61 -36.88 1.23
CA ALA A 289 -7.51 -37.62 0.61
C ALA A 289 -7.78 -37.94 -0.88
N ALA A 290 -9.01 -38.32 -1.23
CA ALA A 290 -9.39 -38.67 -2.60
C ALA A 290 -9.69 -37.42 -3.48
N GLY A 291 -10.20 -36.34 -2.88
CA GLY A 291 -10.46 -35.07 -3.57
C GLY A 291 -9.20 -34.34 -4.04
N ARG A 292 -8.06 -34.57 -3.36
CA ARG A 292 -6.75 -33.98 -3.70
C ARG A 292 -6.29 -34.34 -5.12
N ASP A 293 -6.53 -35.57 -5.57
CA ASP A 293 -6.17 -36.03 -6.91
C ASP A 293 -7.13 -35.56 -8.02
N GLY A 294 -8.37 -35.24 -7.67
CA GLY A 294 -9.37 -34.71 -8.58
C GLY A 294 -9.14 -33.23 -8.92
N LEU A 295 -8.82 -32.42 -7.90
CA LEU A 295 -8.57 -30.99 -8.07
C LEU A 295 -7.27 -30.70 -8.86
N ALA A 296 -6.21 -31.49 -8.64
CA ALA A 296 -4.98 -31.41 -9.42
C ALA A 296 -5.21 -31.72 -10.91
N ARG A 297 -6.07 -32.69 -11.23
CA ARG A 297 -6.47 -33.03 -12.61
C ARG A 297 -7.36 -31.98 -13.26
N ALA A 298 -8.23 -31.31 -12.51
CA ALA A 298 -9.09 -30.25 -13.01
C ALA A 298 -8.31 -28.95 -13.29
N LEU A 299 -7.29 -28.65 -12.49
CA LEU A 299 -6.46 -27.44 -12.63
C LEU A 299 -5.31 -27.62 -13.64
N GLY A 300 -4.78 -28.84 -13.82
CA GLY A 300 -3.78 -29.14 -14.86
C GLY A 300 -4.30 -29.02 -16.31
N ARG A 301 -5.63 -28.94 -16.51
CA ARG A 301 -6.24 -28.77 -17.85
C ARG A 301 -6.50 -27.32 -18.25
N ARG A 302 -6.25 -26.34 -17.37
CA ARG A 302 -6.30 -24.91 -17.72
C ARG A 302 -4.89 -24.35 -17.84
N CYS A 303 -4.11 -24.93 -18.76
CA CYS A 303 -2.95 -24.23 -19.32
C CYS A 303 -3.42 -22.91 -19.91
N TRP A 304 -2.85 -21.82 -19.42
CA TRP A 304 -2.90 -20.53 -20.07
C TRP A 304 -2.41 -20.69 -21.51
N SER A 305 -3.34 -20.65 -22.47
CA SER A 305 -2.98 -20.49 -23.88
C SER A 305 -2.46 -19.06 -24.06
N ARG A 306 -1.15 -18.88 -23.85
CA ARG A 306 -0.41 -17.77 -24.46
C ARG A 306 -0.37 -18.02 -25.95
N THR A 307 -1.15 -17.28 -26.72
CA THR A 307 -0.89 -17.06 -28.14
C THR A 307 0.40 -16.24 -28.27
N PRO A 308 1.39 -16.67 -29.07
CA PRO A 308 2.51 -15.82 -29.43
C PRO A 308 2.03 -14.86 -30.55
N ARG A 309 2.07 -13.55 -30.30
CA ARG A 309 2.04 -12.59 -31.41
C ARG A 309 3.40 -12.61 -32.10
N ALA A 310 3.38 -13.06 -33.35
CA ALA A 310 4.44 -12.91 -34.32
C ALA A 310 4.52 -11.46 -34.83
N GLY A 311 5.71 -11.09 -35.32
CA GLY A 311 6.12 -9.75 -35.73
C GLY A 311 6.82 -9.11 -34.54
N TRP A 312 8.14 -8.97 -34.50
CA TRP A 312 8.98 -8.21 -35.42
C TRP A 312 10.18 -9.01 -35.95
N ARG A 313 10.46 -8.85 -37.25
CA ARG A 313 11.69 -9.34 -37.89
C ARG A 313 12.86 -8.44 -37.47
N ALA A 314 13.96 -9.06 -37.06
CA ALA A 314 15.28 -8.45 -37.05
C ALA A 314 15.77 -8.15 -38.48
N PRO A 315 16.84 -7.35 -38.60
CA PRO A 315 18.06 -7.99 -39.07
C PRO A 315 19.30 -7.65 -38.22
N CYS A 316 20.01 -8.72 -37.84
CA CYS A 316 21.46 -8.91 -38.01
C CYS A 316 22.40 -7.69 -38.05
N ARG A 317 23.25 -7.58 -37.02
CA ARG A 317 24.70 -7.92 -37.00
C ARG A 317 25.63 -6.82 -36.43
N ARG A 318 26.41 -7.28 -35.44
CA ARG A 318 27.84 -7.02 -35.13
C ARG A 318 28.25 -5.75 -34.38
N ALA A 319 29.24 -6.02 -33.52
CA ALA A 319 30.26 -5.14 -32.92
C ALA A 319 29.85 -4.32 -31.70
N CYS A 320 30.26 -4.73 -30.49
CA CYS A 320 31.56 -4.35 -29.95
C CYS A 320 31.78 -4.96 -28.56
N ALA A 321 32.97 -5.54 -28.39
CA ALA A 321 33.55 -5.88 -27.11
C ALA A 321 34.13 -4.62 -26.45
N SER A 322 34.42 -4.75 -25.15
CA SER A 322 35.39 -4.00 -24.34
C SER A 322 34.90 -2.89 -23.39
N ALA A 323 35.44 -3.02 -22.16
CA ALA A 323 35.78 -2.00 -21.18
C ALA A 323 34.66 -1.34 -20.35
N CYS A 324 34.54 -1.76 -19.08
CA CYS A 324 35.03 -0.98 -17.93
C CYS A 324 34.57 -1.62 -16.59
N CYS A 325 35.45 -2.40 -15.98
CA CYS A 325 35.45 -2.62 -14.53
C CYS A 325 36.92 -2.65 -14.11
N ALA A 326 37.39 -1.50 -13.61
CA ALA A 326 38.69 -1.38 -12.96
C ALA A 326 38.53 -0.44 -11.76
N PHE A 327 39.18 -0.87 -10.67
CA PHE A 327 39.52 -0.11 -9.46
C PHE A 327 38.43 0.12 -8.40
N CYS A 328 38.51 -0.64 -7.30
CA CYS A 328 39.24 -0.17 -6.13
C CYS A 328 39.63 -1.32 -5.17
N CYS A 329 40.92 -1.35 -4.85
CA CYS A 329 41.61 -2.26 -3.95
C CYS A 329 41.39 -1.90 -2.48
N HIS A 330 41.29 -2.90 -1.60
CA HIS A 330 41.82 -2.83 -0.23
C HIS A 330 42.43 -4.19 0.17
N PRO A 331 43.68 -4.22 0.70
CA PRO A 331 44.38 -5.46 1.03
C PRO A 331 44.13 -5.90 2.48
N ALA A 332 44.17 -7.22 2.69
CA ALA A 332 44.12 -7.91 3.98
C ALA A 332 45.45 -7.78 4.77
N PRO A 333 45.43 -7.97 6.11
CA PRO A 333 46.61 -7.85 6.96
C PRO A 333 47.49 -9.12 6.93
N ARG A 334 48.80 -8.92 7.01
CA ARG A 334 49.82 -9.97 7.19
C ARG A 334 49.97 -10.33 8.67
N ALA A 335 49.97 -11.62 9.00
CA ALA A 335 50.50 -12.16 10.25
C ALA A 335 51.16 -13.54 9.99
N CYS A 336 52.29 -13.76 10.67
CA CYS A 336 53.08 -15.01 10.81
C CYS A 336 53.80 -15.53 9.53
N SER A 337 55.08 -15.92 9.55
CA SER A 337 55.82 -16.67 10.58
C SER A 337 57.34 -16.69 10.32
N ARG A 338 58.09 -16.88 11.43
CA ARG A 338 59.48 -17.33 11.63
C ARG A 338 60.65 -16.43 11.20
#